data_AF-A0AAN7M4K3-F1
#
_entry.id   AF-A0AAN7M4K3-F1
#
_cell.length_a   1.000
_cell.length_b   1.000
_cell.length_c   1.000
_cell.angle_alpha   90.00
_cell.angle_beta   90.00
_cell.angle_gamma   90.00
#
_symmetry.space_group_name_H-M   'P 1'
#
loop_
_entity.id
_entity.type
_entity.pdbx_description
1 polymer ?
#
loop_
_entity_poly.entity_id
_entity_poly.type
_entity_poly.pdbx_seq_one_letter_code
_entity_poly.pdbx_strand_id
1 'polypeptide(L)' 'MAPVEDPIVSKYVASGLNRVAVILILSKFGDDPTKVKKFVSGYTALREMGFSSANVFEALFMYDNDTNKALAHCLSS' A
#
# COMPACT_ATOMS: atom_id res chain seq x y z
N MET A 1 -27.22 0.76 10.17
CA MET A 1 -26.05 1.62 10.44
C MET A 1 -24.97 1.23 9.46
N ALA A 2 -24.57 2.13 8.55
CA ALA A 2 -23.40 1.88 7.71
C ALA A 2 -22.17 1.75 8.64
N PRO A 3 -21.21 0.85 8.35
CA PRO A 3 -19.99 0.80 9.14
C PRO A 3 -19.34 2.17 9.03
N VAL A 4 -19.01 2.76 10.18
CA VAL A 4 -18.34 4.06 10.25
C VAL A 4 -17.01 3.87 9.53
N GLU A 5 -16.91 4.34 8.29
CA GLU A 5 -15.64 4.29 7.57
C GLU A 5 -14.65 5.10 8.39
N ASP A 6 -13.51 4.47 8.70
CA ASP A 6 -12.49 5.12 9.49
C ASP A 6 -12.12 6.46 8.81
N PRO A 7 -12.23 7.60 9.52
CA PRO A 7 -12.02 8.90 8.92
C PRO A 7 -10.61 9.03 8.31
N ILE A 8 -9.64 8.29 8.84
CA ILE A 8 -8.27 8.20 8.31
C ILE A 8 -8.26 7.43 6.99
N VAL A 9 -8.99 6.33 6.87
CA VAL A 9 -9.11 5.61 5.58
C VAL A 9 -9.82 6.50 4.56
N SER A 10 -10.90 7.16 4.96
CA SER A 10 -11.71 7.99 4.08
C SER A 10 -10.93 9.16 3.48
N LYS A 11 -10.05 9.83 4.25
CA LYS A 11 -9.22 10.94 3.72
C LYS A 11 -8.25 10.49 2.61
N TYR A 12 -7.67 9.29 2.75
CA TYR A 12 -6.72 8.77 1.77
C TYR A 12 -7.46 8.29 0.50
N VAL A 13 -8.58 7.60 0.67
CA VAL A 13 -9.42 7.16 -0.45
C VAL A 13 -10.00 8.35 -1.22
N ALA A 14 -10.44 9.40 -0.53
CA ALA A 14 -10.89 10.64 -1.16
C ALA A 14 -9.77 11.35 -1.96
N SER A 15 -8.51 11.08 -1.62
CA SER A 15 -7.34 11.57 -2.36
C SER A 15 -6.97 10.67 -3.55
N GLY A 16 -7.81 9.69 -3.90
CA GLY A 16 -7.60 8.77 -5.03
C GLY A 16 -6.71 7.56 -4.71
N LEU A 17 -6.35 7.33 -3.44
CA LEU A 17 -5.52 6.19 -3.06
C LEU A 17 -6.32 4.89 -2.97
N ASN A 18 -5.69 3.77 -3.30
CA ASN A 18 -6.29 2.45 -3.24
C ASN A 18 -6.72 2.09 -1.80
N ARG A 19 -8.02 1.86 -1.59
CA ARG A 19 -8.62 1.56 -0.27
C ARG A 19 -7.98 0.37 0.42
N VAL A 20 -7.72 -0.73 -0.29
CA VAL A 20 -7.16 -1.95 0.29
C VAL A 20 -5.72 -1.70 0.76
N ALA A 21 -4.92 -1.05 -0.08
CA ALA A 21 -3.55 -0.69 0.27
C ALA A 21 -3.50 0.28 1.48
N VAL A 22 -4.42 1.25 1.54
CA VAL A 22 -4.56 2.20 2.66
C VAL A 22 -4.87 1.47 3.96
N ILE A 23 -5.84 0.56 3.97
CA ILE A 23 -6.19 -0.20 5.18
C ILE A 23 -4.99 -1.04 5.65
N LEU A 24 -4.29 -1.71 4.73
CA LEU A 24 -3.13 -2.54 5.04
C LEU A 24 -1.99 -1.73 5.68
N ILE A 25 -1.63 -0.59 5.09
CA ILE A 25 -0.51 0.21 5.60
C ILE A 25 -0.84 0.94 6.90
N LEU A 26 -2.08 1.44 7.05
CA LEU A 26 -2.54 2.04 8.29
C LEU A 26 -2.53 1.03 9.45
N SER A 27 -2.90 -0.23 9.18
CA SER A 27 -2.84 -1.31 10.18
C SER A 27 -1.41 -1.65 10.63
N LYS A 28 -0.39 -1.25 9.84
CA LYS A 28 1.01 -1.60 10.10
C LYS A 28 1.84 -0.45 10.65
N PHE A 29 1.64 0.76 10.14
CA PHE A 29 2.46 1.94 10.47
C PHE A 29 1.66 3.07 11.12
N GLY A 30 0.34 2.94 11.23
CA GLY A 30 -0.53 4.03 11.65
C GLY A 30 -0.63 5.14 10.61
N ASP A 31 -1.08 6.31 11.06
CA ASP A 31 -1.32 7.46 10.21
C ASP A 31 -0.05 8.26 9.91
N ASP A 32 0.78 7.75 9.00
CA ASP A 32 1.92 8.46 8.42
C ASP A 32 1.62 8.78 6.94
N PRO A 33 1.22 10.03 6.61
CA PRO A 33 0.84 10.40 5.24
C PRO A 33 1.93 10.15 4.20
N THR A 34 3.20 10.25 4.58
CA THR A 34 4.32 10.05 3.65
C THR A 34 4.49 8.57 3.36
N LYS A 35 4.49 7.72 4.40
CA LYS A 35 4.60 6.27 4.23
C LYS A 35 3.37 5.67 3.57
N VAL A 36 2.17 6.10 3.96
CA VAL A 36 0.90 5.66 3.36
C VAL A 36 0.91 5.94 1.86
N LYS A 37 1.23 7.17 1.44
CA LYS A 37 1.27 7.53 0.01
C LYS A 37 2.31 6.71 -0.75
N LYS A 38 3.53 6.57 -0.23
CA LYS A 38 4.60 5.77 -0.86
C LYS A 38 4.20 4.31 -1.02
N PHE A 39 3.69 3.69 0.06
CA PHE A 39 3.23 2.31 0.02
C PHE A 39 2.11 2.13 -1.00
N VAL A 40 1.07 2.97 -0.95
CA VAL A 40 -0.10 2.79 -1.81
C VAL A 40 0.25 2.97 -3.28
N SER A 41 1.09 3.95 -3.64
CA SER A 41 1.57 4.11 -5.02
C SER A 41 2.38 2.90 -5.48
N GLY A 42 3.36 2.45 -4.69
CA GLY A 42 4.16 1.27 -5.04
C GLY A 42 3.32 0.00 -5.12
N TYR A 43 2.41 -0.20 -4.16
CA TYR A 43 1.53 -1.35 -4.10
C TYR A 43 0.62 -1.41 -5.32
N THR A 44 0.00 -0.28 -5.68
CA THR A 44 -0.89 -0.21 -6.84
C THR A 44 -0.12 -0.48 -8.13
N ALA A 45 1.04 0.15 -8.32
CA ALA A 45 1.87 -0.05 -9.52
C ALA A 45 2.27 -1.52 -9.70
N LEU A 46 2.77 -2.18 -8.65
CA LEU A 46 3.18 -3.59 -8.73
C LEU A 46 1.98 -4.53 -8.89
N ARG A 47 0.82 -4.21 -8.31
CA ARG A 47 -0.42 -4.97 -8.52
C ARG A 47 -0.90 -4.89 -9.97
N GLU A 48 -0.78 -3.73 -10.60
CA GLU A 48 -1.12 -3.53 -12.02
C GLU A 48 -0.17 -4.29 -12.96
N MET A 49 1.07 -4.55 -12.53
CA MET A 49 2.01 -5.42 -13.26
C MET A 49 1.69 -6.93 -13.13
N GLY A 50 0.70 -7.30 -12.31
CA GLY A 50 0.25 -8.68 -12.15
C GLY A 50 0.90 -9.42 -10.97
N PHE A 51 1.70 -8.76 -10.14
CA PHE A 51 2.28 -9.38 -8.95
C PHE A 51 1.20 -9.66 -7.89
N SER A 52 1.40 -10.74 -7.12
CA SER A 52 0.48 -11.12 -6.05
C SER A 52 0.48 -10.08 -4.92
N SER A 53 -0.69 -9.88 -4.30
CA SER A 53 -0.85 -8.92 -3.20
C SER A 53 0.06 -9.19 -2.01
N ALA A 54 0.31 -10.46 -1.69
CA ALA A 54 1.20 -10.87 -0.62
C ALA A 54 2.66 -10.51 -0.95
N ASN A 55 3.14 -10.89 -2.14
CA ASN A 55 4.53 -10.62 -2.54
C ASN A 55 4.82 -9.12 -2.60
N VAL A 56 3.91 -8.33 -3.19
CA VAL A 56 4.03 -6.87 -3.24
C VAL A 56 4.06 -6.26 -1.84
N PHE A 57 3.17 -6.72 -0.95
CA PHE A 57 3.13 -6.23 0.43
C PHE A 57 4.44 -6.54 1.17
N GLU A 58 4.92 -7.78 1.11
CA GLU A 58 6.14 -8.22 1.78
C GLU A 58 7.37 -7.48 1.25
N ALA A 59 7.50 -7.36 -0.07
CA ALA A 59 8.61 -6.66 -0.70
C ALA A 59 8.63 -5.17 -0.33
N LEU A 60 7.49 -4.47 -0.42
CA LEU A 60 7.41 -3.06 -0.01
C LEU A 60 7.70 -2.88 1.48
N PHE A 61 7.24 -3.80 2.32
CA PHE A 61 7.54 -3.77 3.75
C PHE A 61 9.04 -3.98 4.03
N MET A 62 9.67 -4.95 3.35
CA MET A 62 11.08 -5.28 3.50
C MET A 62 12.01 -4.13 3.08
N TYR A 63 11.64 -3.37 2.04
CA TYR A 63 12.47 -2.30 1.48
C TYR A 63 12.00 -0.88 1.85
N ASP A 64 11.27 -0.72 2.97
CA ASP A 64 10.77 0.58 3.46
C ASP A 64 10.04 1.42 2.39
N ASN A 65 9.19 0.76 1.61
CA ASN A 65 8.40 1.32 0.51
C ASN A 65 9.23 1.78 -0.71
N ASP A 66 10.48 1.33 -0.85
CA ASP A 66 11.27 1.50 -2.08
C ASP A 66 10.69 0.60 -3.19
N THR A 67 9.94 1.21 -4.10
CA THR A 67 9.25 0.50 -5.19
C THR A 67 10.21 -0.18 -6.16
N ASN A 68 11.40 0.39 -6.38
CA ASN A 68 12.38 -0.20 -7.30
C ASN A 68 12.99 -1.47 -6.71
N LYS A 69 13.32 -1.45 -5.41
CA LYS A 69 13.80 -2.65 -4.71
C LYS A 69 12.70 -3.70 -4.57
N ALA A 70 11.48 -3.27 -4.27
CA ALA A 70 10.34 -4.17 -4.21
C ALA A 70 10.03 -4.85 -5.56
N LEU A 71 10.13 -4.09 -6.66
CA LEU A 71 10.00 -4.63 -8.02
C LEU A 71 11.08 -5.67 -8.30
N ALA A 72 12.35 -5.37 -8.00
CA ALA A 72 13.46 -6.28 -8.20
C ALA A 72 13.27 -7.61 -7.44
N HIS A 73 12.73 -7.53 -6.22
CA HIS A 73 12.37 -8.72 -5.43
C HIS A 73 11.22 -9.51 -6.04
N CYS A 74 10.16 -8.82 -6.48
CA CYS A 74 9.01 -9.45 -7.12
C CYS A 74 9.38 -10.17 -8.42
N LEU A 75 10.35 -9.65 -9.18
CA LEU A 75 10.86 -10.27 -10.41
C LEU A 75 11.80 -11.46 -10.16
N SER A 76 12.38 -11.53 -8.95
CA SER A 76 13.32 -12.60 -8.56
C SER A 76 12.65 -13.73 -7.76
N SER A 77 11.34 -13.61 -7.50
CA SER A 77 10.53 -14.59 -6.75
C SER A 77 9.75 -15.53 -7.66
#